data_AF-S3D3R5-F1
#
_entry.id   AF-S3D3R5-F1
#
_cell.length_a   1.000
_cell.length_b   1.000
_cell.length_c   1.000
_cell.angle_alpha   90.00
_cell.angle_beta   90.00
_cell.angle_gamma   90.00
#
_symmetry.space_group_name_H-M   'P 1'
#
loop_
_entity.id
_entity.type
_entity.pdbx_description
1 polymer ?
#
loop_
_entity_poly.entity_id
_entity_poly.type
_entity_poly.pdbx_seq_one_letter_code
_entity_poly.pdbx_strand_id
1 'polypeptide(L)'
;MKIPSIPFATFALVSFVTTSLFGSVSVAVASPVNELVDRDTTSTQNKSPGCQSLLGCNRAAEVVLCNDKPYTINPSKQYLRTYMDDIVRQCQRNIGGLNTVCGQNFDTDGYNVIMRQCV
;
A
#
# COMPACT_ATOMS: atom_id res chain seq x y z
N MET A 1 -6.99 31.67 41.93
CA MET A 1 -7.29 31.41 40.50
C MET A 1 -8.24 30.23 40.43
N LYS A 2 -9.44 30.44 39.88
CA LYS A 2 -10.54 29.47 39.84
C LYS A 2 -10.88 29.26 38.37
N ILE A 3 -10.66 28.06 37.85
CA ILE A 3 -10.93 27.69 36.46
C ILE A 3 -12.40 27.27 36.40
N PRO A 4 -13.28 27.94 35.64
CA PRO A 4 -14.65 27.48 35.46
C PRO A 4 -14.70 26.28 34.51
N SER A 5 -15.37 25.24 34.97
CA SER A 5 -15.74 24.02 34.25
C SER A 5 -16.78 24.31 33.17
N ILE A 6 -16.49 23.90 31.93
CA ILE A 6 -17.41 23.97 30.79
C ILE A 6 -18.23 22.67 30.79
N PRO A 7 -19.58 22.72 30.70
CA PRO A 7 -20.40 21.51 30.63
C PRO A 7 -20.31 20.84 29.25
N PHE A 8 -20.07 19.53 29.27
CA PHE A 8 -20.17 18.66 28.10
C PHE A 8 -21.61 18.66 27.58
N ALA A 9 -21.80 19.07 26.32
CA ALA A 9 -23.07 18.99 25.63
C ALA A 9 -23.38 17.52 25.30
N THR A 10 -24.43 16.99 25.94
CA THR A 10 -25.00 15.68 25.63
C THR A 10 -25.77 15.77 24.31
N PHE A 11 -25.19 15.28 23.22
CA PHE A 11 -25.91 15.13 21.95
C PHE A 11 -26.86 13.93 22.03
N ALA A 12 -28.15 14.20 21.97
CA ALA A 12 -29.20 13.19 21.83
C ALA A 12 -29.09 12.52 20.45
N LEU A 13 -28.87 11.21 20.44
CA LEU A 13 -28.95 10.38 19.22
C LEU A 13 -30.42 10.07 18.94
N VAL A 14 -31.00 10.76 17.95
CA VAL A 14 -32.28 10.36 17.36
C VAL A 14 -32.01 9.18 16.44
N SER A 15 -32.41 7.98 16.87
CA SER A 15 -32.36 6.78 16.04
C SER A 15 -33.62 6.70 15.18
N PHE A 16 -33.50 6.93 13.88
CA PHE A 16 -34.55 6.57 12.92
C PHE A 16 -34.29 5.14 12.44
N VAL A 17 -35.19 4.22 12.82
CA VAL A 17 -35.22 2.86 12.28
C VAL A 17 -36.19 2.85 11.12
N THR A 18 -35.68 2.86 9.89
CA THR A 18 -36.49 2.56 8.71
C THR A 18 -36.27 1.10 8.34
N THR A 19 -37.25 0.25 8.60
CA THR A 19 -37.28 -1.11 8.06
C THR A 19 -37.73 -1.06 6.61
N SER A 20 -36.80 -1.25 5.66
CA SER A 20 -37.15 -1.75 4.33
C SER A 20 -36.82 -3.24 4.26
N LEU A 21 -37.82 -4.04 3.93
CA LEU A 21 -37.60 -5.41 3.48
C LEU A 21 -36.75 -5.38 2.21
N PHE A 22 -35.82 -6.32 2.09
CA PHE A 22 -34.86 -6.55 1.00
C PHE A 22 -33.56 -5.73 1.06
N GLY A 23 -32.46 -6.45 1.33
CA GLY A 23 -31.11 -6.11 0.85
C GLY A 23 -30.22 -5.35 1.83
N SER A 24 -29.31 -6.09 2.47
CA SER A 24 -28.01 -5.63 3.00
C SER A 24 -28.02 -4.51 4.06
N VAL A 25 -27.83 -4.90 5.32
CA VAL A 25 -27.53 -3.99 6.43
C VAL A 25 -26.18 -3.32 6.17
N SER A 26 -26.18 -2.02 5.84
CA SER A 26 -24.96 -1.22 5.79
C SER A 26 -24.82 -0.47 7.11
N VAL A 27 -23.88 -0.92 7.94
CA VAL A 27 -23.49 -0.22 9.17
C VAL A 27 -22.39 0.78 8.79
N ALA A 28 -22.71 2.07 8.75
CA ALA A 28 -21.69 3.11 8.63
C ALA A 28 -21.15 3.43 10.03
N VAL A 29 -20.01 2.83 10.40
CA VAL A 29 -19.24 3.23 11.57
C VAL A 29 -18.25 4.31 11.14
N ALA A 30 -18.52 5.56 11.53
CA ALA A 30 -17.47 6.58 11.54
C ALA A 30 -16.61 6.35 12.78
N SER A 31 -15.36 5.95 12.59
CA SER A 31 -14.34 5.99 13.66
C SER A 31 -13.03 6.61 13.16
N PRO A 32 -12.35 7.39 14.02
CA PRO A 32 -11.25 8.27 13.65
C PRO A 32 -9.88 7.57 13.74
N VAL A 33 -8.96 7.98 12.84
CA VAL A 33 -7.47 7.88 12.89
C VAL A 33 -6.87 6.93 13.92
N ASN A 34 -6.57 5.69 13.50
CA ASN A 34 -5.41 4.92 13.96
C ASN A 34 -5.15 3.71 13.01
N GLU A 35 -4.55 3.96 11.85
CA GLU A 35 -4.20 2.90 10.88
C GLU A 35 -2.79 2.36 11.21
N LEU A 36 -2.74 1.46 12.19
CA LEU A 36 -1.59 0.60 12.46
C LEU A 36 -1.59 -0.56 11.45
N VAL A 37 -0.64 -0.51 10.51
CA VAL A 37 0.05 -1.65 9.87
C VAL A 37 -0.78 -2.92 9.74
N ASP A 38 -1.53 -3.03 8.64
CA ASP A 38 -2.09 -4.31 8.22
C ASP A 38 -1.10 -5.05 7.31
N ARG A 39 -0.60 -6.16 7.83
CA ARG A 39 0.30 -7.10 7.14
C ARG A 39 -0.57 -7.97 6.25
N ASP A 40 -0.99 -7.40 5.13
CA ASP A 40 -1.95 -8.00 4.21
C ASP A 40 -1.36 -9.23 3.50
N THR A 41 -1.91 -10.40 3.84
CA THR A 41 -1.68 -11.69 3.17
C THR A 41 -2.83 -12.00 2.18
N THR A 42 -3.55 -10.97 1.75
CA THR A 42 -4.70 -11.01 0.85
C THR A 42 -4.68 -9.78 -0.07
N SER A 43 -3.80 -9.83 -1.08
CA SER A 43 -3.74 -9.01 -2.31
C SER A 43 -5.08 -8.41 -2.80
N THR A 44 -5.62 -7.46 -2.05
CA THR A 44 -6.74 -6.56 -2.37
C THR A 44 -6.62 -5.26 -1.57
N GLN A 45 -5.40 -4.89 -1.13
CA GLN A 45 -5.11 -3.46 -0.98
C GLN A 45 -5.41 -2.77 -2.30
N ASN A 46 -5.88 -1.53 -2.22
CA ASN A 46 -6.08 -0.58 -3.32
C ASN A 46 -4.78 -0.38 -4.13
N LYS A 47 -4.36 -1.43 -4.83
CA LYS A 47 -3.29 -1.44 -5.77
C LYS A 47 -3.78 -0.51 -6.85
N SER A 48 -3.09 0.62 -7.01
CA SER A 48 -3.36 1.52 -8.14
C SER A 48 -3.51 0.63 -9.37
N PRO A 49 -4.57 0.78 -10.18
CA PRO A 49 -4.86 -0.19 -11.23
C PRO A 49 -3.72 -0.33 -12.27
N GLY A 50 -2.77 0.61 -12.26
CA GLY A 50 -1.50 0.52 -13.00
C GLY A 50 -0.38 -0.31 -12.36
N CYS A 51 -0.54 -0.79 -11.13
CA CYS A 51 0.48 -1.55 -10.42
C CYS A 51 0.29 -3.07 -10.59
N GLN A 52 1.37 -3.77 -10.88
CA GLN A 52 1.45 -5.23 -10.92
C GLN A 52 2.63 -5.75 -10.11
N SER A 53 2.52 -6.98 -9.61
CA SER A 53 3.61 -7.64 -8.88
C SER A 53 4.17 -8.74 -9.77
N LEU A 54 5.49 -8.73 -9.92
CA LEU A 54 6.26 -9.70 -10.66
C LEU A 54 7.06 -10.48 -9.62
N LEU A 55 6.69 -11.76 -9.45
CA LEU A 55 7.43 -12.65 -8.57
C LEU A 55 8.84 -12.85 -9.11
N GLY A 56 9.83 -12.54 -8.28
CA GLY A 56 11.23 -12.80 -8.59
C GLY A 56 11.55 -14.30 -8.57
N CYS A 57 12.67 -14.67 -9.19
CA CYS A 57 13.10 -16.07 -9.26
C CYS A 57 13.71 -16.61 -7.96
N ASN A 58 13.89 -15.81 -6.90
CA ASN A 58 14.55 -16.26 -5.67
C ASN A 58 14.04 -15.58 -4.39
N ARG A 59 13.96 -16.37 -3.31
CA ARG A 59 13.94 -15.94 -1.89
C ARG A 59 12.97 -14.81 -1.55
N ALA A 60 11.72 -14.97 -1.98
CA ALA A 60 10.64 -14.03 -1.70
C ALA A 60 10.81 -12.62 -2.30
N ALA A 61 11.87 -12.37 -3.09
CA ALA A 61 12.07 -11.10 -3.76
C ALA A 61 10.90 -10.79 -4.69
N GLU A 62 10.33 -9.61 -4.50
CA GLU A 62 9.14 -9.16 -5.23
C GLU A 62 9.50 -7.90 -6.01
N VAL A 63 9.20 -7.87 -7.30
CA VAL A 63 9.34 -6.68 -8.13
C VAL A 63 7.94 -6.12 -8.39
N VAL A 64 7.65 -4.95 -7.85
CA VAL A 64 6.38 -4.25 -8.10
C VAL A 64 6.60 -3.21 -9.18
N LEU A 65 5.86 -3.33 -10.28
CA LEU A 65 5.85 -2.35 -11.36
C LEU A 65 4.59 -1.51 -11.24
N CYS A 66 4.74 -0.20 -11.05
CA CYS A 66 3.64 0.73 -10.86
C CYS A 66 3.59 1.77 -11.96
N ASN A 67 2.55 1.74 -12.77
CA ASN A 67 2.25 2.77 -13.76
C ASN A 67 1.39 3.87 -13.11
N ASP A 68 1.68 5.13 -13.45
CA ASP A 68 0.87 6.28 -13.02
C ASP A 68 -0.49 6.35 -13.72
N LYS A 69 -0.67 5.57 -14.79
CA LYS A 69 -1.96 5.40 -15.48
C LYS A 69 -2.76 4.25 -14.89
N PRO A 70 -4.10 4.22 -15.05
CA PRO A 70 -4.94 3.21 -14.44
C PRO A 70 -4.93 1.85 -15.16
N TYR A 71 -3.86 1.55 -15.91
CA TYR A 71 -3.72 0.30 -16.65
C TYR A 71 -2.32 -0.27 -16.46
N THR A 72 -2.22 -1.59 -16.46
CA THR A 72 -0.93 -2.28 -16.36
C THR A 72 -0.13 -2.09 -17.65
N ILE A 73 1.18 -2.01 -17.48
CA ILE A 73 2.14 -1.99 -18.60
C ILE A 73 2.94 -3.29 -18.58
N ASN A 74 3.47 -3.70 -19.72
CA ASN A 74 4.34 -4.87 -19.80
C ASN A 74 5.62 -4.53 -20.55
N PRO A 75 6.57 -3.79 -19.93
CA PRO A 75 7.87 -3.53 -20.52
C PRO A 75 8.62 -4.84 -20.77
N SER A 76 9.59 -4.81 -21.70
CA SER A 76 10.40 -6.00 -21.94
C SER A 76 11.19 -6.40 -20.69
N LYS A 77 11.37 -7.71 -20.47
CA LYS A 77 12.14 -8.22 -19.32
C LYS A 77 13.58 -7.71 -19.32
N GLN A 78 14.17 -7.54 -20.51
CA GLN A 78 15.52 -7.02 -20.66
C GLN A 78 15.62 -5.57 -20.21
N TYR A 79 14.59 -4.78 -20.49
CA TYR A 79 14.49 -3.40 -20.02
C TYR A 79 14.28 -3.35 -18.50
N LEU A 80 13.35 -4.11 -17.93
CA LEU A 80 13.15 -4.16 -16.46
C LEU A 80 14.43 -4.57 -15.71
N ARG A 81 15.25 -5.45 -16.31
CA ARG A 81 16.52 -5.87 -15.73
C ARG A 81 17.49 -4.71 -15.51
N THR A 82 17.55 -3.72 -16.39
CA THR A 82 18.47 -2.58 -16.20
C THR A 82 18.10 -1.76 -14.97
N TYR A 83 16.81 -1.57 -14.71
CA TYR A 83 16.32 -0.90 -13.49
C TYR A 83 16.63 -1.72 -12.25
N MET A 84 16.45 -3.03 -12.31
CA MET A 84 16.79 -3.92 -11.20
C MET A 84 18.28 -3.90 -10.90
N ASP A 85 19.14 -3.97 -11.91
CA ASP A 85 20.60 -3.91 -11.75
C ASP A 85 21.03 -2.56 -11.14
N ASP A 86 20.37 -1.46 -11.51
CA ASP A 86 20.58 -0.14 -10.91
C ASP A 86 20.17 -0.09 -9.44
N ILE A 87 19.01 -0.64 -9.09
CA ILE A 87 18.54 -0.73 -7.71
C ILE A 87 19.50 -1.60 -6.87
N VAL A 88 19.94 -2.73 -7.39
CA VAL A 88 20.93 -3.59 -6.71
C VAL A 88 22.21 -2.79 -6.46
N ARG A 89 22.75 -2.14 -7.49
CA ARG A 89 24.01 -1.39 -7.39
C ARG A 89 23.93 -0.22 -6.41
N GLN A 90 22.80 0.48 -6.35
CA GLN A 90 22.63 1.68 -5.52
C GLN A 90 22.13 1.37 -4.11
N CYS A 91 21.35 0.30 -3.94
CA CYS A 91 20.60 0.03 -2.72
C CYS A 91 20.98 -1.30 -2.03
N GLN A 92 21.94 -2.05 -2.55
CA GLN A 92 22.45 -3.25 -1.87
C GLN A 92 23.11 -2.87 -0.54
N ARG A 93 22.70 -3.56 0.53
CA ARG A 93 23.28 -3.43 1.87
C ARG A 93 23.62 -4.80 2.41
N ASN A 94 24.69 -4.89 3.21
CA ASN A 94 24.99 -6.10 3.97
C ASN A 94 24.41 -5.95 5.37
N ILE A 95 23.41 -6.77 5.72
CA ILE A 95 22.77 -6.78 7.04
C ILE A 95 22.98 -8.16 7.64
N GLY A 96 23.79 -8.26 8.70
CA GLY A 96 24.07 -9.53 9.38
C GLY A 96 24.75 -10.58 8.49
N GLY A 97 25.58 -10.15 7.52
CA GLY A 97 26.27 -11.05 6.58
C GLY A 97 25.45 -11.42 5.33
N LEU A 98 24.19 -10.99 5.24
CA LEU A 98 23.34 -11.21 4.07
C LEU A 98 23.31 -9.97 3.18
N ASN A 99 23.44 -10.18 1.86
CA ASN A 99 23.28 -9.12 0.88
C ASN A 99 21.80 -8.92 0.58
N THR A 100 21.32 -7.76 1.00
CA THR A 100 19.92 -7.42 1.02
C THR A 100 19.68 -6.22 0.09
N VAL A 101 18.68 -6.31 -0.78
CA VAL A 101 18.37 -5.26 -1.76
C VAL A 101 16.91 -4.84 -1.62
N CYS A 102 16.70 -3.54 -1.39
CA CYS A 102 15.38 -2.92 -1.44
C CYS A 102 15.53 -1.48 -1.93
N GLY A 103 14.67 -1.08 -2.86
CA GLY A 103 14.76 0.23 -3.47
C GLY A 103 13.73 0.40 -4.58
N GLN A 104 13.79 1.58 -5.21
CA GLN A 104 12.90 1.93 -6.30
C GLN A 104 13.63 2.78 -7.34
N ASN A 105 13.21 2.68 -8.59
CA ASN A 105 13.74 3.47 -9.68
C ASN A 105 12.61 3.93 -10.59
N PHE A 106 12.60 5.24 -10.86
CA PHE A 106 11.55 5.90 -11.64
C PHE A 106 11.98 6.01 -13.10
N ASP A 107 11.10 5.55 -13.97
CA ASP A 107 11.26 5.73 -15.40
C ASP A 107 10.69 7.07 -15.86
N THR A 108 11.28 7.65 -16.91
CA THR A 108 10.83 8.91 -17.51
C THR A 108 9.47 8.81 -18.18
N ASP A 109 9.01 7.60 -18.51
CA ASP A 109 7.72 7.35 -19.16
C ASP A 109 6.56 7.23 -18.14
N GLY A 110 6.80 7.53 -16.86
CA GLY A 110 5.75 7.64 -15.84
C GLY A 110 5.37 6.32 -15.18
N TYR A 111 6.37 5.46 -14.94
CA TYR A 111 6.20 4.27 -14.10
C TYR A 111 7.41 4.04 -13.20
N ASN A 112 7.20 3.26 -12.15
CA ASN A 112 8.17 3.00 -11.10
C ASN A 112 8.42 1.49 -10.96
N VAL A 113 9.69 1.10 -10.87
CA VAL A 113 10.12 -0.26 -10.59
C VAL A 113 10.57 -0.33 -9.13
N ILE A 114 9.91 -1.15 -8.33
CA ILE A 114 10.15 -1.27 -6.89
C ILE A 114 10.60 -2.70 -6.58
N MET A 115 11.70 -2.86 -5.85
CA MET A 115 12.13 -4.16 -5.32
C MET A 115 11.83 -4.24 -3.82
N ARG A 116 11.09 -5.28 -3.41
CA ARG A 116 10.64 -5.55 -2.04
C ARG A 116 11.13 -6.92 -1.54
N GLN A 117 10.93 -7.14 -0.24
CA GLN A 117 11.29 -8.35 0.50
C GLN A 117 12.81 -8.59 0.51
N CYS A 118 13.47 -7.67 1.21
CA CYS A 118 14.91 -7.60 1.35
C CYS A 118 15.42 -8.72 2.29
N VAL A 119 15.87 -9.86 1.74
CA VAL A 119 16.58 -10.90 2.53
C VAL A 119 17.68 -11.58 1.75
#